data_AF-A0A438G1G3-F1
#
_entry.id   AF-A0A438G1G3-F1
#
_cell.length_a   1.000
_cell.length_b   1.000
_cell.length_c   1.000
_cell.angle_alpha   90.00
_cell.angle_beta   90.00
_cell.angle_gamma   90.00
#
_symmetry.space_group_name_H-M   'P 1'
#
loop_
_entity.id
_entity.type
_entity.pdbx_description
1 polymer ?
#
loop_
_entity_poly.entity_id
_entity_poly.type
_entity_poly.pdbx_seq_one_letter_code
_entity_poly.pdbx_strand_id
1 'polypeptide(L)'
;MEKSMVLIVLALAVLPYQLQSYYTPYDRLGIDCGATNTWEDPLTNYWWRLDDEFIKTGQNILLSVTTNRLPLETLRYFPEGTKNCYNLPLEVQEKYLIRAGFYYGNYDNLSKPPTFNLELDGNLWATVTTSLGTDPIYHEVIYITRKEYVSICLNQTQQGQIPFISSLEALFIYDGVYRLMNNDTALYLERRTNYGADQTVPERFDFGAEYFNRFWKPEQLPNYQNIFKGIHNDGGSMAENYPPYKVLNYAIRAQNVSDSIFLPIDFHETTQLWAYFVFYFYDVSPLPVLNNITKLTVYIDGIEKNTTTVRPYEECVVVSVYPIKVTGTANVTISPAAGTTLPPILNAMEVFTTIEVATSMANPLLSSCAFFYILVYLSGFVAWFG
;
A
#
# COMPACT_ATOMS: atom_id res chain seq x y z
N MET A 1 -3.09 -18.24 57.68
CA MET A 1 -3.74 -18.47 56.37
C MET A 1 -4.77 -17.38 56.08
N GLU A 2 -4.47 -16.10 56.39
CA GLU A 2 -5.37 -14.96 56.12
C GLU A 2 -4.62 -13.75 55.55
N LYS A 3 -3.30 -13.66 55.72
CA LYS A 3 -2.49 -12.58 55.13
C LYS A 3 -2.11 -12.80 53.66
N SER A 4 -2.18 -14.04 53.17
CA SER A 4 -1.84 -14.38 51.77
C SER A 4 -3.02 -14.24 50.80
N MET A 5 -4.27 -14.20 51.28
CA MET A 5 -5.44 -13.96 50.42
C MET A 5 -5.64 -12.48 50.08
N VAL A 6 -5.28 -11.57 50.98
CA VAL A 6 -5.49 -10.12 50.78
C VAL A 6 -4.54 -9.56 49.70
N LEU A 7 -3.33 -10.10 49.58
CA LEU A 7 -2.38 -9.72 48.52
C LEU A 7 -2.80 -10.17 47.12
N ILE A 8 -3.52 -11.29 46.99
CA ILE A 8 -4.01 -11.78 45.70
C ILE A 8 -5.20 -10.94 45.22
N VAL A 9 -6.06 -10.47 46.14
CA VAL A 9 -7.19 -9.60 45.80
C VAL A 9 -6.73 -8.17 45.44
N LEU A 10 -5.68 -7.65 46.08
CA LEU A 10 -5.09 -6.36 45.71
C LEU A 10 -4.26 -6.41 44.41
N ALA A 11 -3.64 -7.56 44.08
CA ALA A 11 -2.94 -7.73 42.80
C ALA A 11 -3.90 -7.85 41.60
N LEU A 12 -5.15 -8.28 41.82
CA LEU A 12 -6.20 -8.34 40.79
C LEU A 12 -6.94 -7.01 40.60
N ALA A 13 -6.78 -6.04 41.52
CA ALA A 13 -7.41 -4.72 41.44
C ALA A 13 -6.57 -3.66 40.71
N VAL A 14 -5.36 -4.00 40.25
CA VAL A 14 -4.44 -3.11 39.49
C VAL A 14 -4.23 -3.60 38.05
N LEU A 15 -5.17 -4.36 37.50
CA LEU A 15 -5.24 -4.58 36.05
C LEU A 15 -6.30 -3.67 35.43
N PRO A 16 -5.99 -2.41 35.07
CA PRO A 16 -6.55 -1.82 33.90
C PRO A 16 -5.61 -2.14 32.73
N TYR A 17 -5.63 -3.37 32.24
CA TYR A 17 -5.42 -3.55 30.82
C TYR A 17 -6.79 -3.78 30.22
N GLN A 18 -7.53 -2.68 30.12
CA GLN A 18 -8.39 -2.55 28.95
C GLN A 18 -7.47 -2.77 27.76
N LEU A 19 -7.64 -3.87 27.05
CA LEU A 19 -7.32 -3.92 25.62
C LEU A 19 -8.32 -2.96 24.96
N GLN A 20 -8.12 -1.65 25.17
CA GLN A 20 -8.64 -0.66 24.26
C GLN A 20 -7.81 -0.89 23.01
N SER A 21 -8.42 -1.51 22.00
CA SER A 21 -7.95 -1.30 20.63
C SER A 21 -7.81 0.22 20.49
N TYR A 22 -6.60 0.68 20.18
CA TYR A 22 -6.37 2.07 19.84
C TYR A 22 -7.06 2.27 18.49
N TYR A 23 -8.37 2.47 18.51
CA TYR A 23 -9.16 2.75 17.32
C TYR A 23 -8.87 4.21 17.01
N THR A 24 -7.93 4.47 16.10
CA THR A 24 -7.78 5.84 15.63
C THR A 24 -8.98 6.13 14.74
N PRO A 25 -9.61 7.31 14.85
CA PRO A 25 -10.81 7.63 14.07
C PRO A 25 -10.59 7.59 12.54
N TYR A 26 -9.33 7.50 12.10
CA TYR A 26 -8.91 7.44 10.70
C TYR A 26 -8.02 6.24 10.38
N ASP A 27 -8.18 5.10 11.10
CA ASP A 27 -7.56 3.82 10.69
C ASP A 27 -7.91 3.47 9.24
N ARG A 28 -9.09 3.94 8.79
CA ARG A 28 -9.67 3.74 7.46
C ARG A 28 -10.46 4.97 7.03
N LEU A 29 -10.05 5.57 5.92
CA LEU A 29 -10.75 6.68 5.28
C LEU A 29 -11.04 6.32 3.84
N GLY A 30 -12.32 6.30 3.46
CA GLY A 30 -12.79 6.21 2.08
C GLY A 30 -13.57 7.45 1.73
N ILE A 31 -13.25 8.06 0.59
CA ILE A 31 -13.89 9.27 0.08
C ILE A 31 -14.37 8.99 -1.34
N ASP A 32 -15.69 9.03 -1.53
CA ASP A 32 -16.35 8.94 -2.83
C ASP A 32 -16.54 10.37 -3.35
N CYS A 33 -15.67 10.76 -4.29
CA CYS A 33 -15.52 12.14 -4.68
C CYS A 33 -16.68 12.55 -5.59
N GLY A 34 -17.46 13.54 -5.16
CA GLY A 34 -18.65 13.98 -5.87
C GLY A 34 -19.95 13.26 -5.48
N ALA A 35 -19.88 12.32 -4.53
CA ALA A 35 -21.05 11.65 -4.01
C ALA A 35 -21.99 12.61 -3.26
N THR A 36 -23.25 12.19 -3.13
CA THR A 36 -24.28 12.97 -2.39
C THR A 36 -24.73 12.27 -1.11
N ASN A 37 -24.42 10.99 -0.94
CA ASN A 37 -24.72 10.21 0.25
C ASN A 37 -23.53 9.35 0.66
N THR A 38 -23.31 9.23 1.95
CA THR A 38 -22.36 8.27 2.51
C THR A 38 -22.91 6.85 2.40
N TRP A 39 -22.06 5.86 2.15
CA TRP A 39 -22.48 4.47 2.00
C TRP A 39 -21.38 3.51 2.47
N GLU A 40 -21.76 2.26 2.69
CA GLU A 40 -20.83 1.20 3.10
C GLU A 40 -20.65 0.20 1.97
N ASP A 41 -19.39 -0.10 1.63
CA ASP A 41 -19.06 -1.13 0.65
C ASP A 41 -19.37 -2.52 1.22
N PRO A 42 -20.33 -3.27 0.64
CA PRO A 42 -20.73 -4.57 1.16
C PRO A 42 -19.63 -5.64 1.04
N LEU A 43 -18.62 -5.44 0.17
CA LEU A 43 -17.51 -6.37 0.03
C LEU A 43 -16.46 -6.16 1.12
N THR A 44 -16.09 -4.91 1.36
CA THR A 44 -14.95 -4.57 2.23
C THR A 44 -15.34 -4.01 3.59
N ASN A 45 -16.64 -3.74 3.80
CA ASN A 45 -17.18 -2.98 4.93
C ASN A 45 -16.53 -1.59 5.07
N TYR A 46 -16.12 -1.01 3.93
CA TYR A 46 -15.47 0.28 3.89
C TYR A 46 -16.52 1.38 3.81
N TRP A 47 -16.48 2.31 4.76
CA TRP A 47 -17.36 3.47 4.75
C TRP A 47 -16.82 4.53 3.80
N TRP A 48 -17.59 4.81 2.77
CA TRP A 48 -17.33 5.85 1.80
C TRP A 48 -18.04 7.13 2.21
N ARG A 49 -17.24 8.17 2.47
CA ARG A 49 -17.67 9.49 2.91
C ARG A 49 -17.74 10.46 1.74
N LEU A 50 -18.46 11.56 1.96
CA LEU A 50 -18.48 12.69 1.03
C LEU A 50 -17.13 13.43 1.06
N ASP A 51 -16.77 14.06 -0.04
CA ASP A 51 -15.53 14.82 -0.14
C ASP A 51 -15.60 16.26 0.37
N ASP A 52 -16.80 16.79 0.64
CA ASP A 52 -17.01 18.17 1.07
C ASP A 52 -16.27 18.52 2.38
N GLU A 53 -15.94 17.54 3.22
CA GLU A 53 -15.16 17.75 4.45
C GLU A 53 -13.68 18.02 4.15
N PHE A 54 -13.16 17.50 3.04
CA PHE A 54 -11.72 17.46 2.72
C PHE A 54 -11.32 18.47 1.64
N ILE A 55 -12.26 18.94 0.82
CA ILE A 55 -12.06 19.97 -0.20
C ILE A 55 -13.31 20.84 -0.37
N LYS A 56 -13.12 22.12 -0.72
CA LYS A 56 -14.22 23.09 -0.90
C LYS A 56 -14.38 23.61 -2.34
N THR A 57 -13.42 23.34 -3.21
CA THR A 57 -13.43 23.75 -4.62
C THR A 57 -13.92 22.62 -5.51
N GLY A 58 -14.08 22.92 -6.81
CA GLY A 58 -14.51 21.94 -7.80
C GLY A 58 -16.02 21.76 -7.87
N GLN A 59 -16.44 20.92 -8.81
CA GLN A 59 -17.84 20.62 -9.12
C GLN A 59 -18.03 19.11 -9.21
N ASN A 60 -19.19 18.64 -8.78
CA ASN A 60 -19.50 17.21 -8.72
C ASN A 60 -20.28 16.80 -9.96
N ILE A 61 -20.04 15.59 -10.44
CA ILE A 61 -20.83 15.00 -11.53
C ILE A 61 -21.12 13.53 -11.25
N LEU A 62 -22.36 13.14 -11.52
CA LEU A 62 -22.77 11.75 -11.61
C LEU A 62 -22.53 11.27 -13.04
N LEU A 63 -21.78 10.19 -13.19
CA LEU A 63 -21.47 9.63 -14.50
C LEU A 63 -22.65 8.81 -15.02
N SER A 64 -22.87 8.88 -16.33
CA SER A 64 -23.88 8.08 -17.03
C SER A 64 -23.42 6.64 -17.28
N VAL A 65 -22.70 6.03 -16.34
CA VAL A 65 -22.09 4.70 -16.50
C VAL A 65 -22.44 3.82 -15.31
N THR A 66 -22.98 2.64 -15.60
CA THR A 66 -23.07 1.54 -14.63
C THR A 66 -21.72 0.83 -14.58
N THR A 67 -20.94 1.05 -13.53
CA THR A 67 -19.70 0.34 -13.27
C THR A 67 -19.88 -0.60 -12.09
N ASN A 68 -19.39 -1.83 -12.19
CA ASN A 68 -19.33 -2.75 -11.04
C ASN A 68 -18.20 -2.39 -10.07
N ARG A 69 -17.41 -1.36 -10.38
CA ARG A 69 -16.28 -0.88 -9.58
C ARG A 69 -16.70 0.42 -8.88
N LEU A 70 -17.27 0.27 -7.69
CA LEU A 70 -17.57 1.39 -6.81
C LEU A 70 -16.32 1.79 -6.02
N PRO A 71 -16.15 3.08 -5.64
CA PRO A 71 -16.92 4.26 -6.01
C PRO A 71 -16.31 4.95 -7.23
N LEU A 72 -16.84 4.66 -8.42
CA LEU A 72 -16.43 5.35 -9.64
C LEU A 72 -17.64 5.86 -10.42
N GLU A 73 -18.81 5.92 -9.77
CA GLU A 73 -20.05 6.44 -10.37
C GLU A 73 -20.11 7.97 -10.29
N THR A 74 -19.37 8.56 -9.35
CA THR A 74 -19.24 10.01 -9.22
C THR A 74 -17.79 10.45 -9.36
N LEU A 75 -17.60 11.70 -9.75
CA LEU A 75 -16.31 12.37 -9.67
C LEU A 75 -16.50 13.84 -9.27
N ARG A 76 -15.44 14.42 -8.72
CA ARG A 76 -15.26 15.87 -8.60
C ARG A 76 -14.22 16.34 -9.61
N TYR A 77 -14.54 17.39 -10.36
CA TYR A 77 -13.63 18.01 -11.33
C TYR A 77 -13.36 19.49 -10.99
N PHE A 78 -12.24 20.02 -11.45
CA PHE A 78 -11.73 21.32 -11.04
C PHE A 78 -11.53 22.27 -12.25
N PRO A 79 -12.61 22.92 -12.73
CA PRO A 79 -12.52 23.82 -13.88
C PRO A 79 -11.83 25.15 -13.57
N GLU A 80 -11.72 25.50 -12.29
CA GLU A 80 -11.12 26.74 -11.80
C GLU A 80 -9.88 26.45 -10.95
N GLY A 81 -8.90 27.35 -11.05
CA GLY A 81 -7.61 27.22 -10.38
C GLY A 81 -6.71 26.18 -11.03
N THR A 82 -5.40 26.40 -10.93
CA THR A 82 -4.41 25.45 -11.48
C THR A 82 -4.08 24.33 -10.49
N LYS A 83 -4.33 24.52 -9.19
CA LYS A 83 -4.01 23.54 -8.15
C LYS A 83 -5.12 23.46 -7.11
N ASN A 84 -5.63 22.26 -6.88
CA ASN A 84 -6.73 21.98 -5.97
C ASN A 84 -6.33 20.83 -5.04
N CYS A 85 -6.46 21.02 -3.73
CA CYS A 85 -5.89 20.10 -2.74
C CYS A 85 -6.93 19.61 -1.74
N TYR A 86 -6.98 18.29 -1.56
CA TYR A 86 -7.64 17.63 -0.45
C TYR A 86 -6.73 17.64 0.77
N ASN A 87 -7.28 17.90 1.95
CA ASN A 87 -6.57 17.77 3.22
C ASN A 87 -7.13 16.58 4.00
N LEU A 88 -6.36 15.49 4.08
CA LEU A 88 -6.75 14.27 4.76
C LEU A 88 -6.27 14.31 6.23
N PRO A 89 -7.17 14.20 7.23
CA PRO A 89 -6.81 14.28 8.65
C PRO A 89 -6.24 12.94 9.15
N LEU A 90 -5.10 12.53 8.60
CA LEU A 90 -4.42 11.29 8.99
C LEU A 90 -3.55 11.52 10.23
N GLU A 91 -3.39 10.49 11.06
CA GLU A 91 -2.55 10.57 12.25
C GLU A 91 -1.08 10.83 11.88
N VAL A 92 -0.36 11.57 12.72
CA VAL A 92 1.00 12.04 12.46
C VAL A 92 2.03 10.96 12.80
N GLN A 93 3.09 10.83 11.99
CA GLN A 93 4.16 9.81 12.14
C GLN A 93 3.66 8.37 12.02
N GLU A 94 2.52 8.19 11.36
CA GLU A 94 1.91 6.88 11.13
C GLU A 94 2.01 6.50 9.66
N LYS A 95 2.06 5.20 9.39
CA LYS A 95 2.19 4.67 8.02
C LYS A 95 0.81 4.43 7.41
N TYR A 96 0.61 4.94 6.21
CA TYR A 96 -0.64 4.78 5.47
C TYR A 96 -0.38 4.29 4.04
N LEU A 97 -1.24 3.39 3.57
CA LEU A 97 -1.49 3.21 2.15
C LEU A 97 -2.48 4.29 1.73
N ILE A 98 -2.13 5.10 0.74
CA ILE A 98 -3.00 6.13 0.16
C ILE A 98 -3.19 5.81 -1.31
N ARG A 99 -4.44 5.77 -1.77
CA ARG A 99 -4.80 5.47 -3.16
C ARG A 99 -5.73 6.54 -3.72
N ALA A 100 -5.39 7.07 -4.88
CA ALA A 100 -6.25 7.97 -5.66
C ALA A 100 -6.78 7.25 -6.89
N GLY A 101 -8.09 7.28 -7.08
CA GLY A 101 -8.79 6.64 -8.20
C GLY A 101 -9.36 7.65 -9.18
N PHE A 102 -9.21 7.34 -10.47
CA PHE A 102 -9.60 8.21 -11.59
C PHE A 102 -10.39 7.42 -12.62
N TYR A 103 -11.65 7.79 -12.82
CA TYR A 103 -12.46 7.30 -13.93
C TYR A 103 -13.07 8.46 -14.71
N TYR A 104 -12.61 8.67 -15.95
CA TYR A 104 -13.01 9.83 -16.75
C TYR A 104 -14.48 9.76 -17.18
N GLY A 105 -14.96 8.58 -17.58
CA GLY A 105 -16.37 8.37 -17.97
C GLY A 105 -16.90 9.29 -19.08
N ASN A 106 -16.02 10.02 -19.78
CA ASN A 106 -16.36 11.10 -20.69
C ASN A 106 -17.33 12.13 -20.08
N TYR A 107 -17.12 12.50 -18.81
CA TYR A 107 -18.05 13.30 -18.01
C TYR A 107 -18.40 14.67 -18.65
N ASP A 108 -17.48 15.23 -19.43
CA ASP A 108 -17.62 16.54 -20.10
C ASP A 108 -18.11 16.43 -21.56
N ASN A 109 -18.34 15.22 -22.07
CA ASN A 109 -18.71 14.91 -23.45
C ASN A 109 -17.72 15.40 -24.53
N LEU A 110 -16.46 15.65 -24.17
CA LEU A 110 -15.44 16.12 -25.11
C LEU A 110 -14.65 15.01 -25.79
N SER A 111 -14.73 13.78 -25.27
CA SER A 111 -13.92 12.64 -25.69
C SER A 111 -12.41 12.94 -25.68
N LYS A 112 -11.98 13.77 -24.73
CA LYS A 112 -10.61 14.28 -24.60
C LYS A 112 -10.14 14.06 -23.15
N PRO A 113 -9.75 12.82 -22.80
CA PRO A 113 -9.34 12.49 -21.45
C PRO A 113 -8.16 13.35 -21.01
N PRO A 114 -8.24 14.02 -19.84
CA PRO A 114 -7.21 14.97 -19.45
C PRO A 114 -5.94 14.33 -18.89
N THR A 115 -4.83 15.06 -18.95
CA THR A 115 -3.57 14.72 -18.27
C THR A 115 -3.16 15.83 -17.31
N PHE A 116 -2.82 15.47 -16.07
CA PHE A 116 -2.49 16.42 -15.01
C PHE A 116 -1.59 15.78 -13.95
N ASN A 117 -1.02 16.58 -13.06
CA ASN A 117 -0.15 16.06 -12.00
C ASN A 117 -0.93 15.80 -10.72
N LEU A 118 -0.55 14.73 -10.03
CA LEU A 118 -0.95 14.39 -8.67
C LEU A 118 0.24 14.63 -7.74
N GLU A 119 0.03 15.32 -6.64
CA GLU A 119 1.07 15.64 -5.66
C GLU A 119 0.68 15.17 -4.26
N LEU A 120 1.66 14.65 -3.53
CA LEU A 120 1.58 14.22 -2.12
C LEU A 120 2.43 15.17 -1.27
N ASP A 121 1.80 15.94 -0.39
CA ASP A 121 2.45 16.96 0.45
C ASP A 121 3.35 17.93 -0.33
N GLY A 122 2.98 18.21 -1.59
CA GLY A 122 3.72 19.08 -2.51
C GLY A 122 4.86 18.41 -3.28
N ASN A 123 5.10 17.11 -3.07
CA ASN A 123 6.00 16.32 -3.90
C ASN A 123 5.22 15.69 -5.06
N LEU A 124 5.82 15.60 -6.25
CA LEU A 124 5.19 14.92 -7.38
C LEU A 124 4.98 13.45 -7.01
N TRP A 125 3.72 13.01 -7.00
CA TRP A 125 3.35 11.63 -6.82
C TRP A 125 3.27 10.93 -8.18
N ALA A 126 2.48 11.46 -9.11
CA ALA A 126 2.33 10.87 -10.44
C ALA A 126 1.90 11.91 -11.48
N THR A 127 2.17 11.62 -12.75
CA THR A 127 1.45 12.26 -13.88
C THR A 127 0.27 11.39 -14.25
N VAL A 128 -0.94 11.83 -13.92
CA VAL A 128 -2.18 11.10 -14.20
C VAL A 128 -2.51 11.24 -15.67
N THR A 129 -2.41 10.14 -16.42
CA THR A 129 -2.77 10.07 -17.84
C THR A 129 -4.07 9.31 -17.98
N THR A 130 -5.19 10.02 -18.13
CA THR A 130 -6.52 9.39 -18.18
C THR A 130 -6.85 8.84 -19.56
N SER A 131 -7.92 8.04 -19.67
CA SER A 131 -8.32 7.43 -20.94
C SER A 131 -9.84 7.38 -21.11
N LEU A 132 -10.28 7.04 -22.33
CA LEU A 132 -11.67 6.68 -22.63
C LEU A 132 -12.01 5.22 -22.25
N GLY A 133 -11.04 4.47 -21.72
CA GLY A 133 -11.22 3.09 -21.31
C GLY A 133 -12.20 2.97 -20.15
N THR A 134 -12.72 1.75 -19.98
CA THR A 134 -13.61 1.39 -18.87
C THR A 134 -12.85 1.04 -17.59
N ASP A 135 -11.53 0.85 -17.68
CA ASP A 135 -10.69 0.56 -16.54
C ASP A 135 -10.30 1.87 -15.82
N PRO A 136 -10.54 1.96 -14.51
CA PRO A 136 -10.05 3.09 -13.72
C PRO A 136 -8.53 3.07 -13.63
N ILE A 137 -7.98 4.26 -13.43
CA ILE A 137 -6.56 4.43 -13.12
C ILE A 137 -6.44 4.65 -11.63
N TYR A 138 -5.54 3.90 -11.01
CA TYR A 138 -5.19 4.06 -9.61
C TYR A 138 -3.72 4.42 -9.48
N HIS A 139 -3.45 5.41 -8.64
CA HIS A 139 -2.11 5.65 -8.13
C HIS A 139 -2.13 5.33 -6.63
N GLU A 140 -1.16 4.54 -6.17
CA GLU A 140 -1.05 4.10 -4.78
C GLU A 140 0.34 4.46 -4.24
N VAL A 141 0.39 4.96 -3.01
CA VAL A 141 1.62 5.15 -2.24
C VAL A 141 1.49 4.54 -0.85
N ILE A 142 2.61 4.10 -0.31
CA ILE A 142 2.79 3.91 1.13
C ILE A 142 3.61 5.07 1.64
N TYR A 143 3.07 5.81 2.59
CA TYR A 143 3.64 7.06 3.09
C TYR A 143 3.59 7.11 4.61
N ILE A 144 4.68 7.58 5.23
CA ILE A 144 4.71 7.90 6.66
C ILE A 144 4.37 9.39 6.78
N THR A 145 3.25 9.67 7.44
CA THR A 145 2.72 11.03 7.58
C THR A 145 3.66 11.91 8.41
N ARG A 146 3.68 13.20 8.10
CA ARG A 146 4.63 14.17 8.72
C ARG A 146 3.97 15.36 9.38
N LYS A 147 2.71 15.60 9.05
CA LYS A 147 1.92 16.75 9.48
C LYS A 147 0.56 16.24 9.97
N GLU A 148 -0.17 17.11 10.65
CA GLU A 148 -1.54 16.86 11.14
C GLU A 148 -2.56 16.55 10.02
N TYR A 149 -2.18 16.79 8.77
CA TYR A 149 -2.93 16.39 7.60
C TYR A 149 -1.99 16.05 6.45
N VAL A 150 -2.43 15.17 5.56
CA VAL A 150 -1.78 14.89 4.28
C VAL A 150 -2.50 15.66 3.17
N SER A 151 -1.75 16.46 2.42
CA SER A 151 -2.27 17.22 1.29
C SER A 151 -2.14 16.40 0.00
N ILE A 152 -3.27 16.08 -0.64
CA ILE A 152 -3.32 15.45 -1.97
C ILE A 152 -3.77 16.49 -2.98
N CYS A 153 -2.89 16.93 -3.87
CA CYS A 153 -3.18 18.01 -4.81
C CYS A 153 -3.26 17.52 -6.26
N LEU A 154 -4.28 17.99 -6.97
CA LEU A 154 -4.41 17.87 -8.41
C LEU A 154 -3.97 19.18 -9.07
N ASN A 155 -2.99 19.10 -9.95
CA ASN A 155 -2.35 20.26 -10.57
C ASN A 155 -2.49 20.21 -12.10
N GLN A 156 -3.22 21.17 -12.65
CA GLN A 156 -3.38 21.36 -14.09
C GLN A 156 -2.07 21.83 -14.71
N THR A 157 -1.46 20.97 -15.53
CA THR A 157 -0.18 21.28 -16.19
C THR A 157 -0.34 21.99 -17.53
N GLN A 158 -1.50 21.85 -18.18
CA GLN A 158 -1.80 22.50 -19.46
C GLN A 158 -3.24 23.02 -19.48
N GLN A 159 -3.44 24.17 -20.11
CA GLN A 159 -4.77 24.79 -20.21
C GLN A 159 -5.76 23.86 -20.92
N GLY A 160 -6.95 23.71 -20.33
CA GLY A 160 -8.02 22.85 -20.87
C GLY A 160 -7.89 21.37 -20.49
N GLN A 161 -6.78 20.94 -19.90
CA GLN A 161 -6.66 19.63 -19.27
C GLN A 161 -7.23 19.70 -17.85
N ILE A 162 -8.54 19.54 -17.69
CA ILE A 162 -9.23 19.77 -16.42
C ILE A 162 -8.99 18.58 -15.45
N PRO A 163 -8.36 18.79 -14.29
CA PRO A 163 -8.16 17.71 -13.33
C PRO A 163 -9.48 17.25 -12.71
N PHE A 164 -9.55 15.97 -12.37
CA PHE A 164 -10.68 15.38 -11.67
C PHE A 164 -10.22 14.21 -10.81
N ILE A 165 -11.07 13.76 -9.88
CA ILE A 165 -10.83 12.59 -9.03
C ILE A 165 -12.16 11.89 -8.71
N SER A 166 -12.14 10.56 -8.67
CA SER A 166 -13.33 9.74 -8.39
C SER A 166 -13.28 9.17 -6.96
N SER A 167 -12.11 8.79 -6.48
CA SER A 167 -11.98 8.25 -5.12
C SER A 167 -10.65 8.58 -4.45
N LEU A 168 -10.68 8.69 -3.13
CA LEU A 168 -9.51 8.69 -2.26
C LEU A 168 -9.68 7.66 -1.16
N GLU A 169 -8.67 6.82 -0.97
CA GLU A 169 -8.59 5.85 0.11
C GLU A 169 -7.32 6.11 0.92
N ALA A 170 -7.41 6.07 2.24
CA ALA A 170 -6.27 5.98 3.14
C ALA A 170 -6.51 4.88 4.16
N LEU A 171 -5.59 3.90 4.22
CA LEU A 171 -5.62 2.82 5.21
C LEU A 171 -4.36 2.87 6.05
N PHE A 172 -4.56 2.84 7.36
CA PHE A 172 -3.48 2.67 8.32
C PHE A 172 -2.79 1.32 8.11
N ILE A 173 -1.47 1.35 8.16
CA ILE A 173 -0.60 0.19 8.08
C ILE A 173 0.19 0.12 9.39
N TYR A 174 0.02 -0.98 10.13
CA TYR A 174 0.74 -1.21 11.38
C TYR A 174 2.26 -1.21 11.19
N ASP A 175 2.96 -0.85 12.26
CA ASP A 175 4.40 -0.96 12.34
C ASP A 175 4.91 -2.37 12.00
N GLY A 176 6.03 -2.42 11.27
CA GLY A 176 6.66 -3.66 10.81
C GLY A 176 6.25 -4.14 9.42
N VAL A 177 5.13 -3.66 8.86
CA VAL A 177 4.77 -3.90 7.45
C VAL A 177 5.61 -2.97 6.57
N TYR A 178 6.19 -3.49 5.48
CA TYR A 178 7.18 -2.83 4.62
C TYR A 178 8.37 -2.29 5.44
N ARG A 179 8.93 -3.12 6.33
CA ARG A 179 9.96 -2.74 7.31
C ARG A 179 11.26 -2.16 6.72
N LEU A 180 11.54 -2.38 5.43
CA LEU A 180 12.73 -1.83 4.79
C LEU A 180 12.50 -0.43 4.19
N MET A 181 11.28 0.09 4.26
CA MET A 181 10.94 1.44 3.81
C MET A 181 11.71 2.48 4.63
N ASN A 182 12.35 3.43 3.94
CA ASN A 182 12.98 4.57 4.60
C ASN A 182 11.92 5.61 5.02
N ASN A 183 12.07 6.17 6.22
CA ASN A 183 11.18 7.21 6.74
C ASN A 183 11.15 8.47 5.86
N ASP A 184 12.22 8.70 5.11
CA ASP A 184 12.35 9.87 4.25
C ASP A 184 11.74 9.71 2.85
N THR A 185 11.15 8.54 2.56
CA THR A 185 10.62 8.19 1.24
C THR A 185 9.15 7.76 1.32
N ALA A 186 8.41 7.95 0.25
CA ALA A 186 7.16 7.22 0.01
C ALA A 186 7.44 6.08 -0.98
N LEU A 187 6.75 4.94 -0.83
CA LEU A 187 6.80 3.85 -1.81
C LEU A 187 5.64 4.03 -2.80
N TYR A 188 5.94 4.32 -4.05
CA TYR A 188 4.97 4.38 -5.14
C TYR A 188 4.80 2.99 -5.75
N LEU A 189 3.56 2.49 -5.84
CA LEU A 189 3.29 1.16 -6.38
C LEU A 189 3.43 1.14 -7.91
N GLU A 190 4.35 0.32 -8.41
CA GLU A 190 4.46 -0.01 -9.83
C GLU A 190 3.58 -1.22 -10.18
N ARG A 191 3.63 -2.24 -9.32
CA ARG A 191 2.99 -3.53 -9.60
C ARG A 191 2.71 -4.31 -8.32
N ARG A 192 1.51 -4.88 -8.23
CA ARG A 192 1.13 -5.90 -7.23
C ARG A 192 0.40 -7.03 -7.94
N THR A 193 1.05 -8.17 -8.06
CA THR A 193 0.58 -9.27 -8.92
C THR A 193 0.32 -10.54 -8.11
N ASN A 194 -0.83 -11.17 -8.39
CA ASN A 194 -1.21 -12.51 -7.97
C ASN A 194 -0.93 -13.49 -9.12
N TYR A 195 0.21 -14.16 -9.07
CA TYR A 195 0.67 -15.01 -10.16
C TYR A 195 -0.06 -16.36 -10.17
N GLY A 196 -0.46 -16.79 -11.37
CA GLY A 196 -1.20 -18.04 -11.58
C GLY A 196 -2.73 -17.89 -11.48
N ALA A 197 -3.21 -16.78 -10.92
CA ALA A 197 -4.62 -16.43 -10.89
C ALA A 197 -5.10 -15.89 -12.24
N ASP A 198 -6.27 -16.35 -12.70
CA ASP A 198 -6.92 -15.81 -13.90
C ASP A 198 -7.84 -14.62 -13.57
N GLN A 199 -8.42 -14.03 -14.62
CA GLN A 199 -9.29 -12.85 -14.52
C GLN A 199 -10.63 -13.12 -13.82
N THR A 200 -10.94 -14.37 -13.43
CA THR A 200 -12.13 -14.68 -12.61
C THR A 200 -11.89 -14.40 -11.12
N VAL A 201 -10.62 -14.32 -10.71
CA VAL A 201 -10.23 -13.94 -9.34
C VAL A 201 -10.37 -12.43 -9.19
N PRO A 202 -11.07 -11.92 -8.16
CA PRO A 202 -11.19 -10.48 -7.98
C PRO A 202 -9.86 -9.86 -7.57
N GLU A 203 -9.60 -8.61 -8.01
CA GLU A 203 -8.41 -7.86 -7.61
C GLU A 203 -8.48 -7.40 -6.15
N ARG A 204 -9.69 -7.18 -5.63
CA ARG A 204 -9.97 -6.71 -4.27
C ARG A 204 -10.67 -7.82 -3.50
N PHE A 205 -10.24 -8.05 -2.27
CA PHE A 205 -10.85 -9.03 -1.37
C PHE A 205 -11.55 -8.34 -0.20
N ASP A 206 -12.41 -9.09 0.48
CA ASP A 206 -12.99 -8.66 1.74
C ASP A 206 -11.92 -8.42 2.82
N PHE A 207 -12.26 -7.61 3.82
CA PHE A 207 -11.34 -7.27 4.91
C PHE A 207 -10.86 -8.48 5.72
N GLY A 208 -11.69 -9.54 5.81
CA GLY A 208 -11.29 -10.77 6.50
C GLY A 208 -10.15 -11.48 5.80
N ALA A 209 -10.00 -11.32 4.49
CA ALA A 209 -8.92 -11.87 3.70
C ALA A 209 -7.73 -10.91 3.53
N GLU A 210 -7.98 -9.62 3.22
CA GLU A 210 -6.93 -8.63 3.00
C GLU A 210 -7.07 -7.44 3.95
N TYR A 211 -6.23 -7.40 4.99
CA TYR A 211 -6.27 -6.41 6.05
C TYR A 211 -5.95 -4.98 5.61
N PHE A 212 -5.16 -4.81 4.54
CA PHE A 212 -4.71 -3.49 4.05
C PHE A 212 -5.41 -3.05 2.76
N ASN A 213 -6.49 -3.73 2.35
CA ASN A 213 -7.31 -3.37 1.19
C ASN A 213 -6.47 -3.16 -0.10
N ARG A 214 -5.37 -3.91 -0.25
CA ARG A 214 -4.48 -3.92 -1.42
C ARG A 214 -5.14 -4.61 -2.59
N PHE A 215 -4.91 -4.06 -3.79
CA PHE A 215 -5.38 -4.68 -5.03
C PHE A 215 -4.32 -5.62 -5.59
N TRP A 216 -4.67 -6.90 -5.73
CA TRP A 216 -3.80 -7.94 -6.25
C TRP A 216 -4.23 -8.33 -7.65
N LYS A 217 -3.50 -7.85 -8.66
CA LYS A 217 -3.86 -8.09 -10.05
C LYS A 217 -3.61 -9.55 -10.45
N PRO A 218 -4.63 -10.32 -10.86
CA PRO A 218 -4.46 -11.68 -11.35
C PRO A 218 -3.64 -11.71 -12.64
N GLU A 219 -2.69 -12.63 -12.71
CA GLU A 219 -1.88 -12.81 -13.91
C GLU A 219 -1.45 -14.27 -14.11
N GLN A 220 -1.99 -14.89 -15.15
CA GLN A 220 -1.49 -16.16 -15.66
C GLN A 220 -0.38 -15.93 -16.68
N LEU A 221 0.64 -16.79 -16.61
CA LEU A 221 1.76 -16.77 -17.54
C LEU A 221 1.82 -18.12 -18.28
N PRO A 222 1.50 -18.15 -19.59
CA PRO A 222 1.41 -19.40 -20.36
C PRO A 222 2.71 -20.21 -20.44
N ASN A 223 3.87 -19.55 -20.28
CA ASN A 223 5.18 -20.21 -20.31
C ASN A 223 5.46 -21.04 -19.04
N TYR A 224 4.68 -20.83 -17.97
CA TYR A 224 4.83 -21.51 -16.68
C TYR A 224 3.60 -22.34 -16.35
N GLN A 225 3.74 -23.24 -15.38
CA GLN A 225 2.60 -23.95 -14.80
C GLN A 225 1.85 -22.99 -13.90
N ASN A 226 0.58 -22.72 -14.20
CA ASN A 226 -0.31 -21.92 -13.36
C ASN A 226 -1.01 -22.89 -12.40
N ILE A 227 -0.74 -22.77 -11.10
CA ILE A 227 -1.14 -23.73 -10.07
C ILE A 227 -2.13 -23.06 -9.12
N PHE A 228 -3.14 -23.82 -8.68
CA PHE A 228 -4.09 -23.41 -7.67
C PHE A 228 -4.34 -24.54 -6.66
N LYS A 229 -4.32 -24.22 -5.35
CA LYS A 229 -4.49 -25.20 -4.26
C LYS A 229 -5.94 -25.66 -4.02
N GLY A 230 -6.95 -24.98 -4.59
CA GLY A 230 -8.36 -25.35 -4.38
C GLY A 230 -8.95 -25.02 -3.01
N ILE A 231 -8.11 -24.65 -2.03
CA ILE A 231 -8.54 -24.32 -0.67
C ILE A 231 -8.64 -22.80 -0.58
N HIS A 232 -9.84 -22.28 -0.37
CA HIS A 232 -10.06 -20.88 -0.03
C HIS A 232 -9.99 -20.72 1.48
N ASN A 233 -8.77 -20.52 1.99
CA ASN A 233 -8.61 -20.08 3.37
C ASN A 233 -8.97 -18.60 3.45
N ASP A 234 -9.90 -18.25 4.33
CA ASP A 234 -10.06 -16.87 4.78
C ASP A 234 -8.88 -16.47 5.68
N GLY A 235 -8.57 -15.17 5.74
CA GLY A 235 -7.42 -14.66 6.48
C GLY A 235 -6.16 -14.44 5.64
N GLY A 236 -5.17 -13.83 6.30
CA GLY A 236 -3.81 -13.67 5.80
C GLY A 236 -2.80 -14.60 6.48
N SER A 237 -1.68 -14.84 5.81
CA SER A 237 -0.50 -15.43 6.47
C SER A 237 0.04 -14.45 7.51
N MET A 238 0.64 -14.96 8.60
CA MET A 238 1.36 -14.14 9.60
C MET A 238 2.79 -13.79 9.15
N ALA A 239 3.16 -14.16 7.92
CA ALA A 239 4.43 -13.80 7.31
C ALA A 239 4.54 -12.27 7.10
N GLU A 240 5.75 -11.81 6.76
CA GLU A 240 6.03 -10.40 6.49
C GLU A 240 5.00 -9.81 5.51
N ASN A 241 4.46 -8.63 5.83
CA ASN A 241 3.45 -7.91 5.06
C ASN A 241 2.05 -8.57 4.96
N TYR A 242 1.77 -9.59 5.76
CA TYR A 242 0.46 -10.25 5.88
C TYR A 242 -0.22 -10.52 4.53
N PRO A 243 0.42 -11.27 3.60
CA PRO A 243 -0.20 -11.58 2.31
C PRO A 243 -1.48 -12.43 2.51
N PRO A 244 -2.56 -12.15 1.77
CA PRO A 244 -3.81 -12.91 1.89
C PRO A 244 -3.63 -14.34 1.37
N TYR A 245 -4.21 -15.34 2.06
CA TYR A 245 -4.18 -16.71 1.53
C TYR A 245 -4.93 -16.84 0.19
N LYS A 246 -5.94 -16.00 -0.06
CA LYS A 246 -6.62 -15.92 -1.36
C LYS A 246 -5.66 -15.58 -2.53
N VAL A 247 -4.52 -14.96 -2.26
CA VAL A 247 -3.43 -14.76 -3.23
C VAL A 247 -2.44 -15.90 -3.16
N LEU A 248 -1.97 -16.26 -1.95
CA LEU A 248 -0.95 -17.30 -1.80
C LEU A 248 -1.37 -18.67 -2.35
N ASN A 249 -2.67 -18.95 -2.47
CA ASN A 249 -3.15 -20.22 -3.04
C ASN A 249 -2.97 -20.36 -4.55
N TYR A 250 -2.57 -19.29 -5.24
CA TYR A 250 -2.17 -19.29 -6.63
C TYR A 250 -0.65 -19.19 -6.75
N ALA A 251 -0.11 -19.78 -7.81
CA ALA A 251 1.30 -19.61 -8.16
C ALA A 251 1.56 -19.85 -9.64
N ILE A 252 2.68 -19.28 -10.12
CA ILE A 252 3.39 -19.81 -11.27
C ILE A 252 4.52 -20.72 -10.80
N ARG A 253 4.79 -21.79 -11.56
CA ARG A 253 5.91 -22.71 -11.32
C ARG A 253 6.65 -22.98 -12.63
N ALA A 254 7.98 -23.04 -12.55
CA ALA A 254 8.80 -23.40 -13.70
C ALA A 254 8.46 -24.82 -14.19
N GLN A 255 8.64 -25.08 -15.49
CA GLN A 255 8.23 -26.36 -16.08
C GLN A 255 9.04 -27.54 -15.52
N ASN A 256 10.35 -27.34 -15.36
CA ASN A 256 11.27 -28.37 -14.85
C ASN A 256 12.08 -27.84 -13.66
N VAL A 257 12.66 -28.77 -12.90
CA VAL A 257 13.49 -28.46 -11.72
C VAL A 257 14.71 -27.60 -12.08
N SER A 258 15.24 -27.74 -13.30
CA SER A 258 16.36 -26.95 -13.81
C SER A 258 15.98 -25.57 -14.35
N ASP A 259 14.69 -25.29 -14.54
CA ASP A 259 14.23 -24.10 -15.25
C ASP A 259 14.06 -22.93 -14.28
N SER A 260 14.23 -21.71 -14.79
CA SER A 260 14.01 -20.48 -14.04
C SER A 260 12.72 -19.79 -14.46
N ILE A 261 12.18 -18.97 -13.56
CA ILE A 261 11.11 -18.01 -13.87
C ILE A 261 11.77 -16.67 -14.20
N PHE A 262 11.43 -16.11 -15.35
CA PHE A 262 11.87 -14.81 -15.85
C PHE A 262 10.68 -13.84 -15.93
N LEU A 263 10.81 -12.69 -15.29
CA LEU A 263 9.77 -11.66 -15.20
C LEU A 263 10.39 -10.28 -15.52
N PRO A 264 10.20 -9.77 -16.74
CA PRO A 264 10.56 -8.38 -17.04
C PRO A 264 9.60 -7.43 -16.34
N ILE A 265 10.15 -6.34 -15.81
CA ILE A 265 9.42 -5.27 -15.15
C ILE A 265 9.72 -3.97 -15.89
N ASP A 266 8.68 -3.29 -16.32
CA ASP A 266 8.75 -1.93 -16.85
C ASP A 266 8.35 -0.95 -15.74
N PHE A 267 9.09 0.14 -15.61
CA PHE A 267 8.81 1.22 -14.67
C PHE A 267 8.19 2.41 -15.38
N HIS A 268 7.39 3.21 -14.67
CA HIS A 268 6.78 4.41 -15.24
C HIS A 268 7.80 5.46 -15.70
N GLU A 269 8.95 5.55 -15.03
CA GLU A 269 10.05 6.43 -15.41
C GLU A 269 11.19 5.69 -16.12
N THR A 270 11.76 6.35 -17.13
CA THR A 270 12.98 5.87 -17.81
C THR A 270 14.26 6.32 -17.11
N THR A 271 14.14 7.19 -16.10
CA THR A 271 15.27 7.70 -15.31
C THR A 271 15.63 6.72 -14.19
N GLN A 272 16.76 6.95 -13.54
CA GLN A 272 17.23 6.08 -12.47
C GLN A 272 16.42 6.32 -11.19
N LEU A 273 15.81 5.26 -10.65
CA LEU A 273 15.05 5.27 -9.40
C LEU A 273 15.58 4.23 -8.42
N TRP A 274 15.21 4.37 -7.15
CA TRP A 274 15.31 3.29 -6.17
C TRP A 274 14.00 2.52 -6.12
N ALA A 275 14.10 1.19 -6.02
CA ALA A 275 12.99 0.27 -6.03
C ALA A 275 13.03 -0.67 -4.82
N TYR A 276 11.85 -1.03 -4.35
CA TYR A 276 11.58 -2.03 -3.33
C TYR A 276 10.86 -3.21 -4.02
N PHE A 277 11.43 -4.41 -3.90
CA PHE A 277 10.78 -5.66 -4.35
C PHE A 277 10.35 -6.50 -3.15
N VAL A 278 9.15 -7.07 -3.20
CA VAL A 278 8.68 -8.10 -2.27
C VAL A 278 8.28 -9.34 -3.07
N PHE A 279 8.82 -10.50 -2.69
CA PHE A 279 8.48 -11.79 -3.30
C PHE A 279 7.82 -12.69 -2.27
N TYR A 280 6.71 -13.31 -2.66
CA TYR A 280 5.92 -14.20 -1.81
C TYR A 280 6.01 -15.63 -2.34
N PHE A 281 6.50 -16.52 -1.48
CA PHE A 281 6.68 -17.93 -1.79
C PHE A 281 5.90 -18.81 -0.82
N TYR A 282 5.06 -19.68 -1.35
CA TYR A 282 4.24 -20.61 -0.57
C TYR A 282 3.94 -21.84 -1.41
N ASP A 283 4.25 -23.03 -0.89
CA ASP A 283 4.02 -24.25 -1.64
C ASP A 283 2.54 -24.66 -1.63
N VAL A 284 1.93 -24.52 -2.80
CA VAL A 284 0.51 -24.82 -3.07
C VAL A 284 0.28 -26.22 -3.65
N SER A 285 1.28 -27.11 -3.62
CA SER A 285 1.14 -28.45 -4.20
C SER A 285 0.01 -29.25 -3.50
N PRO A 286 -0.92 -29.86 -4.26
CA PRO A 286 -2.08 -30.54 -3.70
C PRO A 286 -1.73 -31.87 -3.01
N LEU A 287 -0.66 -32.54 -3.43
CA LEU A 287 -0.16 -33.79 -2.82
C LEU A 287 1.36 -33.70 -2.59
N PRO A 288 1.81 -33.04 -1.51
CA PRO A 288 3.21 -32.91 -1.20
C PRO A 288 3.82 -34.25 -0.80
N VAL A 289 4.99 -34.56 -1.37
CA VAL A 289 5.84 -35.65 -0.88
C VAL A 289 6.67 -35.09 0.27
N LEU A 290 6.67 -35.78 1.42
CA LEU A 290 7.20 -35.30 2.72
C LEU A 290 8.69 -34.87 2.73
N ASN A 291 9.42 -35.06 1.63
CA ASN A 291 10.84 -34.69 1.48
C ASN A 291 11.10 -33.70 0.33
N ASN A 292 10.06 -33.30 -0.40
CA ASN A 292 10.22 -32.36 -1.49
C ASN A 292 10.42 -30.95 -0.94
N ILE A 293 11.43 -30.27 -1.46
CA ILE A 293 11.72 -28.88 -1.14
C ILE A 293 11.90 -28.08 -2.43
N THR A 294 11.42 -26.84 -2.41
CA THR A 294 11.77 -25.86 -3.43
C THR A 294 12.84 -24.96 -2.85
N LYS A 295 14.08 -25.13 -3.29
CA LYS A 295 15.17 -24.20 -2.96
C LYS A 295 15.45 -23.32 -4.18
N LEU A 296 15.37 -22.02 -4.00
CA LEU A 296 15.45 -21.06 -5.10
C LEU A 296 16.33 -19.88 -4.73
N THR A 297 16.88 -19.23 -5.75
CA THR A 297 17.63 -17.98 -5.64
C THR A 297 16.95 -16.90 -6.48
N VAL A 298 16.73 -15.75 -5.86
CA VAL A 298 16.19 -14.54 -6.49
C VAL A 298 17.35 -13.69 -7.01
N TYR A 299 17.27 -13.31 -8.27
CA TYR A 299 18.16 -12.37 -8.93
C TYR A 299 17.36 -11.19 -9.47
N ILE A 300 17.97 -10.00 -9.42
CA ILE A 300 17.48 -8.82 -10.12
C ILE A 300 18.63 -8.30 -10.97
N ASP A 301 18.41 -8.20 -12.28
CA ASP A 301 19.41 -7.86 -13.30
C ASP A 301 20.68 -8.73 -13.22
N GLY A 302 20.46 -10.03 -13.00
CA GLY A 302 21.53 -11.03 -12.88
C GLY A 302 22.31 -10.99 -11.57
N ILE A 303 21.99 -10.07 -10.65
CA ILE A 303 22.64 -9.97 -9.34
C ILE A 303 21.84 -10.75 -8.31
N GLU A 304 22.48 -11.71 -7.65
CA GLU A 304 21.89 -12.51 -6.57
C GLU A 304 21.45 -11.60 -5.41
N LYS A 305 20.21 -11.78 -4.95
CA LYS A 305 19.64 -11.02 -3.83
C LYS A 305 19.38 -11.89 -2.61
N ASN A 306 18.86 -13.09 -2.82
CA ASN A 306 18.53 -14.00 -1.73
C ASN A 306 18.41 -15.45 -2.22
N THR A 307 18.88 -16.40 -1.42
CA THR A 307 18.56 -17.82 -1.58
C THR A 307 17.69 -18.26 -0.41
N THR A 308 16.56 -18.89 -0.70
CA THR A 308 15.64 -19.39 0.33
C THR A 308 15.12 -20.78 0.01
N THR A 309 14.52 -21.42 1.02
CA THR A 309 13.89 -22.73 0.92
C THR A 309 12.42 -22.62 1.27
N VAL A 310 11.56 -23.09 0.38
CA VAL A 310 10.11 -23.16 0.55
C VAL A 310 9.76 -24.62 0.75
N ARG A 311 9.06 -24.93 1.84
CA ARG A 311 8.67 -26.29 2.21
C ARG A 311 7.15 -26.43 2.16
N PRO A 312 6.64 -27.60 1.74
CA PRO A 312 5.23 -27.89 1.88
C PRO A 312 4.75 -27.82 3.33
N TYR A 313 3.52 -27.34 3.52
CA TYR A 313 2.86 -27.21 4.83
C TYR A 313 3.50 -26.23 5.83
N GLU A 314 4.53 -25.49 5.42
CA GLU A 314 5.09 -24.40 6.21
C GLU A 314 4.45 -23.06 5.85
N GLU A 315 4.71 -22.05 6.68
CA GLU A 315 4.25 -20.69 6.44
C GLU A 315 4.89 -20.07 5.18
N CYS A 316 4.25 -19.03 4.64
CA CYS A 316 4.78 -18.26 3.52
C CYS A 316 6.17 -17.70 3.85
N VAL A 317 7.09 -17.85 2.90
CA VAL A 317 8.40 -17.23 2.92
C VAL A 317 8.32 -15.93 2.12
N VAL A 318 8.73 -14.83 2.74
CA VAL A 318 8.74 -13.51 2.11
C VAL A 318 10.17 -13.02 1.98
N VAL A 319 10.53 -12.58 0.77
CA VAL A 319 11.83 -11.99 0.48
C VAL A 319 11.60 -10.54 0.08
N SER A 320 11.94 -9.62 0.99
CA SER A 320 11.95 -8.18 0.74
C SER A 320 13.36 -7.71 0.38
N VAL A 321 13.49 -6.93 -0.70
CA VAL A 321 14.77 -6.42 -1.18
C VAL A 321 14.67 -4.92 -1.45
N TYR A 322 15.43 -4.16 -0.69
CA TYR A 322 15.56 -2.71 -0.82
C TYR A 322 16.91 -2.26 -0.21
N PRO A 323 17.60 -1.25 -0.76
CA PRO A 323 17.28 -0.53 -2.00
C PRO A 323 17.84 -1.22 -3.25
N ILE A 324 17.08 -1.22 -4.34
CA ILE A 324 17.53 -1.67 -5.68
C ILE A 324 17.53 -0.51 -6.65
N LYS A 325 18.62 -0.31 -7.38
CA LYS A 325 18.72 0.73 -8.40
C LYS A 325 18.17 0.19 -9.72
N VAL A 326 17.21 0.89 -10.32
CA VAL A 326 16.56 0.51 -11.59
C VAL A 326 16.57 1.69 -12.57
N THR A 327 16.45 1.43 -13.87
CA THR A 327 16.42 2.48 -14.90
C THR A 327 15.54 2.04 -16.07
N GLY A 328 14.28 2.49 -16.08
CA GLY A 328 13.28 2.12 -17.10
C GLY A 328 12.77 0.69 -16.99
N THR A 329 13.66 -0.29 -16.80
CA THR A 329 13.31 -1.71 -16.68
C THR A 329 14.17 -2.43 -15.63
N ALA A 330 13.70 -3.60 -15.20
CA ALA A 330 14.48 -4.57 -14.44
C ALA A 330 14.05 -6.00 -14.80
N ASN A 331 14.99 -6.95 -14.75
CA ASN A 331 14.73 -8.35 -14.98
C ASN A 331 14.81 -9.14 -13.68
N VAL A 332 13.64 -9.60 -13.19
CA VAL A 332 13.56 -10.53 -12.07
C VAL A 332 13.77 -11.95 -12.60
N THR A 333 14.69 -12.70 -11.97
CA THR A 333 14.88 -14.12 -12.24
C THR A 333 14.80 -14.92 -10.95
N ILE A 334 14.00 -15.98 -10.95
CA ILE A 334 13.88 -16.93 -9.83
C ILE A 334 14.40 -18.27 -10.33
N SER A 335 15.62 -18.62 -9.93
CA SER A 335 16.33 -19.80 -10.42
C SER A 335 16.39 -20.90 -9.37
N PRO A 336 16.51 -22.17 -9.79
CA PRO A 336 16.71 -23.27 -8.87
C PRO A 336 18.07 -23.16 -8.18
N ALA A 337 18.10 -23.46 -6.89
CA ALA A 337 19.33 -23.51 -6.11
C ALA A 337 19.76 -24.95 -5.83
N ALA A 338 21.05 -25.14 -5.56
CA ALA A 338 21.63 -26.46 -5.30
C ALA A 338 20.90 -27.19 -4.15
N GLY A 339 20.41 -28.39 -4.47
CA GLY A 339 19.65 -29.25 -3.56
C GLY A 339 18.13 -29.12 -3.65
N THR A 340 17.59 -28.29 -4.56
CA THR A 340 16.14 -28.28 -4.82
C THR A 340 15.68 -29.58 -5.46
N THR A 341 14.50 -30.06 -5.08
CA THR A 341 13.85 -31.24 -5.69
C THR A 341 12.61 -30.86 -6.48
N LEU A 342 12.08 -29.65 -6.26
CA LEU A 342 10.96 -29.09 -6.99
C LEU A 342 11.38 -27.88 -7.85
N PRO A 343 10.67 -27.61 -8.95
CA PRO A 343 10.88 -26.40 -9.74
C PRO A 343 10.62 -25.12 -8.95
N PRO A 344 11.33 -24.01 -9.25
CA PRO A 344 11.03 -22.70 -8.67
C PRO A 344 9.55 -22.33 -8.79
N ILE A 345 9.05 -21.68 -7.74
CA ILE A 345 7.65 -21.25 -7.61
C ILE A 345 7.62 -19.77 -7.25
N LEU A 346 6.57 -19.06 -7.65
CA LEU A 346 6.26 -17.71 -7.21
C LEU A 346 4.75 -17.54 -7.10
N ASN A 347 4.27 -17.08 -5.94
CA ASN A 347 2.84 -16.87 -5.69
C ASN A 347 2.43 -15.44 -5.99
N ALA A 348 3.21 -14.48 -5.48
CA ALA A 348 2.91 -13.08 -5.66
C ALA A 348 4.16 -12.21 -5.60
N MET A 349 4.05 -10.99 -6.12
CA MET A 349 5.12 -10.00 -6.09
C MET A 349 4.56 -8.60 -5.96
N GLU A 350 5.26 -7.78 -5.19
CA GLU A 350 5.06 -6.33 -5.16
C GLU A 350 6.33 -5.62 -5.60
N VAL A 351 6.18 -4.58 -6.40
CA VAL A 351 7.25 -3.71 -6.87
C VAL A 351 6.84 -2.27 -6.63
N PHE A 352 7.71 -1.54 -5.94
CA PHE A 352 7.55 -0.11 -5.69
C PHE A 352 8.78 0.64 -6.18
N THR A 353 8.61 1.89 -6.59
CA THR A 353 9.69 2.89 -6.65
C THR A 353 9.57 3.86 -5.48
N THR A 354 10.61 4.67 -5.25
CA THR A 354 10.60 5.66 -4.17
C THR A 354 10.33 7.06 -4.68
N ILE A 355 9.46 7.78 -3.99
CA ILE A 355 9.35 9.23 -4.08
C ILE A 355 10.13 9.82 -2.91
N GLU A 356 11.09 10.70 -3.19
CA GLU A 356 11.76 11.47 -2.15
C GLU A 356 10.77 12.49 -1.58
N VAL A 357 10.57 12.46 -0.26
CA VAL A 357 9.67 13.41 0.41
C VAL A 357 10.54 14.39 1.17
N ALA A 358 10.46 15.68 0.80
CA ALA A 358 11.22 16.72 1.47
C ALA A 358 10.95 16.71 2.99
N THR A 359 12.01 16.58 3.79
CA THR A 359 11.91 16.77 5.24
C THR A 359 11.59 18.25 5.48
N SER A 360 10.46 18.55 6.12
CA SER A 360 10.30 19.88 6.68
C SER A 360 11.40 20.02 7.72
N MET A 361 12.44 20.81 7.42
CA MET A 361 13.45 21.16 8.42
C MET A 361 12.68 21.62 9.66
N ALA A 362 12.83 20.90 10.77
CA ALA A 362 12.37 21.38 12.06
C ALA A 362 12.92 22.80 12.21
N ASN A 363 12.01 23.77 12.26
CA ASN A 363 12.36 25.18 12.29
C ASN A 363 13.31 25.39 13.49
N PRO A 364 14.60 25.78 13.30
CA PRO A 364 15.57 25.85 14.40
C PRO A 364 15.15 26.84 15.50
N LEU A 365 14.18 27.70 15.19
CA LEU A 365 13.65 28.74 16.05
C LEU A 365 12.72 28.24 17.17
N LEU A 366 12.26 26.99 17.14
CA LEU A 366 11.49 26.41 18.26
C LEU A 366 12.38 25.72 19.31
N SER A 367 13.63 25.37 18.98
CA SER A 367 14.60 24.86 19.95
C SER A 367 15.19 25.97 20.82
N SER A 368 15.12 27.24 20.41
CA SER A 368 15.67 28.37 21.19
C SER A 368 14.69 28.94 22.22
N CYS A 369 13.38 28.69 22.09
CA CYS A 369 12.40 29.13 23.09
C CYS A 369 12.36 28.22 24.34
N ALA A 370 12.72 26.94 24.22
CA ALA A 370 12.80 26.04 25.37
C ALA A 370 13.99 26.34 26.30
N PHE A 371 15.08 26.95 25.77
CA PHE A 371 16.23 27.34 26.57
C PHE A 371 16.03 28.60 27.41
N PHE A 372 15.10 29.51 27.02
CA PHE A 372 14.83 30.72 27.80
C PHE A 372 13.94 30.48 29.01
N TYR A 373 13.05 29.46 28.99
CA TYR A 373 12.21 29.15 30.15
C TYR A 373 12.95 28.44 31.29
N ILE A 374 14.04 27.72 30.99
CA ILE A 374 14.84 27.01 32.01
C ILE A 374 15.77 27.97 32.78
N LEU A 375 16.21 29.07 32.17
CA LEU A 375 17.11 30.05 32.81
C LEU A 375 16.40 31.01 33.79
N VAL A 376 15.09 31.23 33.62
CA VAL A 376 14.30 32.06 34.56
C VAL A 376 13.93 31.28 35.84
N TYR A 377 13.81 29.95 35.77
CA TYR A 377 13.55 29.12 36.96
C TYR A 377 14.79 28.87 37.85
N LEU A 378 16.00 28.92 37.29
CA LEU A 378 17.24 28.71 38.04
C LEU A 378 17.81 29.98 38.71
N SER A 379 17.31 31.17 38.34
CA SER A 379 17.71 32.44 38.99
C SER A 379 16.79 32.87 40.15
N GLY A 380 15.63 32.21 40.33
CA GLY A 380 14.69 32.48 41.43
C GLY A 380 14.96 31.70 42.73
N PHE A 381 15.85 30.70 42.73
CA PHE A 381 16.08 29.81 43.88
C PHE A 381 17.29 30.15 44.76
N VAL A 382 18.04 31.23 44.45
CA VAL A 382 19.23 31.64 45.23
C VAL A 382 18.93 32.79 46.21
N ALA A 383 17.68 33.24 46.31
CA ALA A 383 17.28 34.33 47.22
C ALA A 383 16.38 33.87 48.37
N TRP A 384 16.56 32.66 48.93
CA TRP A 384 15.82 32.20 50.12
C TRP A 384 16.66 31.30 51.04
N PHE A 385 17.95 31.60 51.17
CA PHE A 385 18.77 31.19 52.32
C PHE A 385 19.70 32.35 52.70
N GLY A 386 19.16 33.27 53.47
CA GLY A 386 19.83 34.36 54.16
C GLY A 386 19.11 34.62 55.47
#